data_AF-A0A7J4MVV1-F1
#
_entry.id   AF-A0A7J4MVV1-F1
#
_cell.length_a   1.000
_cell.length_b   1.000
_cell.length_c   1.000
_cell.angle_alpha   90.00
_cell.angle_beta   90.00
_cell.angle_gamma   90.00
#
_symmetry.space_group_name_H-M   'P 1'
#
loop_
_entity.id
_entity.type
_entity.pdbx_description
1 polymer ?
#
loop_
_entity_poly.entity_id
_entity_poly.type
_entity_poly.pdbx_seq_one_letter_code
_entity_poly.pdbx_strand_id
1 'polypeptide(L)' 'MLTSVQKEILQTLINLYRNSNGKSIKGEEIAAIMNRNPGTIRNQMQSLRSLGLVKGVPGPR' A
#
# COMPACT_ATOMS: atom_id res chain seq x y z
N MET A 1 5.72 -12.79 -10.96
CA MET A 1 6.17 -13.15 -9.59
C MET A 1 6.35 -11.86 -8.81
N LEU A 2 5.86 -11.77 -7.56
CA LEU A 2 6.02 -10.56 -6.73
C LEU A 2 7.42 -10.50 -6.12
N THR A 3 8.00 -9.29 -6.09
CA THR A 3 9.26 -9.05 -5.37
C THR A 3 9.06 -9.13 -3.85
N SER A 4 10.14 -9.32 -3.09
CA SER A 4 10.06 -9.35 -1.62
C SER A 4 9.45 -8.05 -1.06
N VAL A 5 9.85 -6.90 -1.61
CA VAL A 5 9.31 -5.59 -1.22
C VAL A 5 7.81 -5.48 -1.50
N GLN A 6 7.34 -5.98 -2.65
CA GLN A 6 5.91 -5.98 -2.98
C GLN A 6 5.11 -6.86 -2.01
N LYS A 7 5.65 -8.02 -1.61
CA LYS A 7 5.02 -8.89 -0.62
C LYS A 7 4.94 -8.23 0.76
N GLU A 8 6.02 -7.59 1.20
CA GLU A 8 6.05 -6.84 2.46
C GLU A 8 5.03 -5.70 2.47
N ILE A 9 4.94 -4.93 1.37
CA ILE A 9 3.95 -3.84 1.24
C ILE A 9 2.53 -4.39 1.33
N LEU A 10 2.21 -5.49 0.63
CA LEU A 10 0.90 -6.12 0.71
C LEU A 10 0.59 -6.61 2.12
N GLN A 11 1.56 -7.22 2.81
CA GLN A 11 1.36 -7.69 4.17
C GLN A 11 1.06 -6.53 5.13
N THR A 12 1.83 -5.44 5.04
CA THR A 12 1.60 -4.23 5.84
C THR A 12 0.24 -3.60 5.53
N LEU A 13 -0.12 -3.50 4.25
CA LEU A 13 -1.41 -2.98 3.82
C LEU A 13 -2.58 -3.81 4.36
N ILE A 14 -2.50 -5.15 4.29
CA ILE A 14 -3.55 -6.05 4.80
C ILE A 14 -3.72 -5.87 6.31
N ASN A 15 -2.61 -5.78 7.05
CA ASN A 15 -2.63 -5.58 8.50
C ASN A 15 -3.30 -4.24 8.85
N LEU A 16 -2.90 -3.15 8.20
CA LEU A 16 -3.52 -1.83 8.39
C LEU A 16 -5.00 -1.82 8.01
N TYR A 17 -5.35 -2.41 6.87
CA TYR A 17 -6.73 -2.48 6.38
C TYR A 17 -7.65 -3.20 7.38
N ARG A 18 -7.21 -4.33 7.93
CA ARG A 18 -7.93 -5.06 8.99
C ARG A 18 -8.11 -4.22 10.25
N ASN A 19 -7.04 -3.57 10.71
CA ASN A 19 -7.08 -2.71 11.90
C ASN A 19 -7.94 -1.46 11.72
N SER A 20 -8.13 -1.01 10.48
CA SER A 20 -8.95 0.15 10.14
C SER A 20 -10.45 -0.19 9.96
N ASN A 21 -10.86 -1.43 10.20
CA ASN A 21 -12.20 -1.96 9.92
C ASN A 21 -12.59 -1.80 8.44
N GLY A 22 -11.64 -2.03 7.53
CA GLY A 22 -11.87 -2.01 6.09
C GLY A 22 -11.89 -0.61 5.45
N LYS A 23 -11.31 0.40 6.11
CA LYS A 23 -11.14 1.73 5.54
C LYS A 23 -9.93 1.77 4.59
N SER A 24 -9.95 2.70 3.64
CA SER A 24 -8.81 2.94 2.76
C SER A 24 -7.59 3.39 3.56
N ILE A 25 -6.43 2.84 3.24
CA ILE A 25 -5.16 3.12 3.92
C ILE A 25 -4.33 4.11 3.11
N LYS A 26 -3.73 5.10 3.79
CA LYS A 26 -2.82 6.06 3.14
C LYS A 26 -1.46 5.40 2.89
N GLY A 27 -0.85 5.70 1.74
CA GLY A 27 0.48 5.17 1.41
C GLY A 27 1.56 5.62 2.39
N GLU A 28 1.38 6.81 2.97
CA GLU A 28 2.23 7.40 4.00
C GLU A 28 2.26 6.58 5.29
N GLU A 29 1.15 5.92 5.66
CA GLU A 29 1.10 5.05 6.84
C GLU A 29 1.95 3.79 6.63
N ILE A 30 1.85 3.19 5.44
CA ILE A 30 2.68 2.04 5.05
C ILE A 30 4.16 2.46 5.03
N ALA A 31 4.47 3.64 4.51
CA ALA A 31 5.82 4.18 4.46
C ALA A 31 6.43 4.38 5.84
N ALA A 32 5.65 4.90 6.80
CA ALA A 32 6.08 5.05 8.18
C ALA A 32 6.39 3.70 8.84
N ILE A 33 5.51 2.70 8.69
CA ILE A 33 5.71 1.36 9.28
C ILE A 33 6.92 0.64 8.69
N MET A 34 7.11 0.75 7.37
CA MET A 34 8.22 0.08 6.68
C MET A 34 9.53 0.86 6.73
N ASN A 35 9.54 2.05 7.34
CA ASN A 35 10.66 3.00 7.34
C ASN A 35 11.20 3.25 5.92
N ARG A 36 10.30 3.57 4.99
CA ARG A 36 10.61 3.82 3.57
C ARG A 36 10.15 5.21 3.13
N ASN A 37 10.72 5.69 2.03
CA ASN A 37 10.25 6.93 1.41
C ASN A 37 8.80 6.78 0.90
N PRO A 38 7.89 7.73 1.20
CA PRO A 38 6.50 7.67 0.74
C PRO A 38 6.34 7.60 -0.78
N GLY A 39 7.20 8.28 -1.54
CA GLY A 39 7.22 8.22 -3.00
C GLY A 39 7.54 6.82 -3.52
N THR A 40 8.47 6.10 -2.88
CA THR A 40 8.77 4.71 -3.20
C THR A 40 7.57 3.80 -2.95
N ILE A 41 6.89 3.96 -1.80
CA ILE A 41 5.69 3.17 -1.50
C ILE A 41 4.58 3.48 -2.50
N ARG A 42 4.36 4.75 -2.86
CA ARG A 42 3.40 5.14 -3.89
C ARG A 42 3.69 4.45 -5.23
N ASN A 43 4.95 4.44 -5.67
CA ASN A 43 5.35 3.77 -6.91
C ASN A 43 5.10 2.26 -6.87
N GLN A 44 5.41 1.62 -5.74
CA GLN A 44 5.13 0.20 -5.56
C GLN A 44 3.63 -0.10 -5.51
N MET A 45 2.83 0.75 -4.86
CA MET A 45 1.36 0.64 -4.83
C MET A 45 0.75 0.82 -6.23
N GLN A 46 1.31 1.70 -7.07
CA GLN A 46 0.91 1.81 -8.48
C GLN A 46 1.24 0.52 -9.25
N SER A 47 2.42 -0.05 -9.06
CA SER A 47 2.79 -1.34 -9.65
C SER A 47 1.85 -2.47 -9.22
N LEU A 48 1.53 -2.56 -7.91
CA LEU A 48 0.58 -3.53 -7.36
C LEU A 48 -0.85 -3.33 -7.92
N ARG A 49 -1.26 -2.09 -8.18
CA ARG A 49 -2.54 -1.78 -8.82
C ARG A 49 -2.57 -2.27 -10.27
N SER A 50 -1.49 -2.08 -11.02
CA SER A 50 -1.37 -2.61 -12.39
C SER A 50 -1.42 -4.14 -12.45
N LEU A 51 -1.04 -4.82 -11.37
CA LEU A 51 -1.17 -6.27 -11.21
C LEU A 51 -2.56 -6.71 -10.72
N GLY A 52 -3.49 -5.78 -10.48
CA GLY A 52 -4.85 -6.06 -10.01
C GLY A 52 -4.95 -6.46 -8.54
N LEU A 53 -3.88 -6.29 -7.75
CA LEU A 53 -3.84 -6.74 -6.35
C LEU A 53 -4.39 -5.73 -5.36
N VAL A 54 -4.40 -4.44 -5.73
CA VAL A 54 -4.92 -3.34 -4.89
C VAL A 54 -5.74 -2.37 -5.73
N LYS A 55 -6.68 -1.67 -5.08
CA LYS A 55 -7.45 -0.57 -5.67
C LYS A 55 -7.06 0.74 -4.99
N GLY A 56 -6.93 1.80 -5.78
CA GLY A 56 -6.74 3.15 -5.26
C GLY A 56 -8.07 3.87 -5.12
N VAL A 57 -8.23 4.65 -4.05
CA VAL A 57 -9.36 5.57 -3.89
C VAL A 57 -8.89 6.96 -4.34
N PRO A 58 -9.58 7.63 -5.27
CA PRO A 58 -9.27 9.02 -5.62
C PRO A 58 -9.40 9.89 -4.37
N GLY A 59 -8.47 10.83 -4.18
CA GLY A 59 -8.63 11.84 -3.15
C GLY A 59 -9.89 12.69 -3.38
N PRO A 60 -10.42 13.35 -2.34
CA PRO A 60 -11.47 14.34 -2.52
C PRO A 60 -11.02 15.38 -3.56
N ARG A 61 -11.94 15.75 -4.45
CA ARG A 61 -11.74 16.86 -5.38
C ARG A 61 -11.75 18.19 -4.62
#